data_AF-A0A3P1CDZ9-F1
#
_entry.id   AF-A0A3P1CDZ9-F1
#
_cell.length_a   1.000
_cell.length_b   1.000
_cell.length_c   1.000
_cell.angle_alpha   90.00
_cell.angle_beta   90.00
_cell.angle_gamma   90.00
#
_symmetry.space_group_name_H-M   'P 1'
#
loop_
_entity.id
_entity.type
_entity.pdbx_description
1 polymer ?
#
loop_
_entity_poly.entity_id
_entity_poly.type
_entity_poly.pdbx_seq_one_letter_code
_entity_poly.pdbx_strand_id
1 'polypeptide(L)'
;MAKNHQLAGQRIQAVLLLFWALYFSMVLCSNSTDALKALGLLPSGWTFVSGNFELVRTVVGIYHSPTWLAGLFFAGVLVWQGVGAVLLWQAFVAILRQTPAQQAAAYRALTVTTGLWAAFILSDEFFLAFETPGLESTHFSLLIAEIATFIAIKQ
;
A
#
# COMPACT_ATOMS: atom_id res chain seq x y z
N MET A 1 17.27 -11.37 31.40
CA MET A 1 16.47 -12.02 30.33
C MET A 1 15.47 -11.06 29.67
N ALA A 2 14.60 -10.36 30.41
CA ALA A 2 13.57 -9.47 29.85
C ALA A 2 14.06 -8.42 28.82
N LYS A 3 15.20 -7.76 29.09
CA LYS A 3 15.77 -6.74 28.18
C LYS A 3 16.17 -7.28 26.80
N ASN A 4 16.63 -8.53 26.72
CA ASN A 4 17.02 -9.15 25.44
C ASN A 4 15.80 -9.51 24.58
N HIS A 5 14.71 -9.97 25.21
CA HIS A 5 13.44 -10.21 24.50
C HIS A 5 12.83 -8.91 23.98
N GLN A 6 12.90 -7.83 24.76
CA GLN A 6 12.41 -6.51 24.35
C GLN A 6 13.19 -5.94 23.15
N LEU A 7 14.53 -6.07 23.15
CA LEU A 7 15.36 -5.64 22.03
C LEU A 7 15.14 -6.48 20.76
N ALA A 8 14.92 -7.79 20.92
CA ALA A 8 14.59 -8.66 19.79
C ALA A 8 13.23 -8.29 19.17
N GLY A 9 12.21 -8.04 20.00
CA GLY A 9 10.90 -7.57 19.55
C GLY A 9 11.00 -6.27 18.75
N GLN A 10 11.69 -5.27 19.28
CA GLN A 10 11.89 -3.98 18.60
C GLN A 10 12.58 -4.11 17.24
N ARG A 11 13.57 -5.01 17.11
CA ARG A 11 14.25 -5.26 15.83
C ARG A 11 13.32 -5.87 14.80
N ILE A 12 12.49 -6.83 15.18
CA ILE A 12 11.51 -7.45 14.28
C ILE A 12 10.50 -6.39 13.83
N GLN A 13 9.97 -5.58 14.74
CA GLN A 13 9.06 -4.48 14.41
C GLN A 13 9.70 -3.49 13.42
N ALA A 14 10.96 -3.12 13.63
CA ALA A 14 11.70 -2.23 12.73
C ALA A 14 11.86 -2.83 11.33
N VAL A 15 12.22 -4.11 11.23
CA VAL A 15 12.37 -4.81 9.94
C VAL A 15 11.04 -4.89 9.19
N LEU A 16 9.95 -5.24 9.87
CA LEU A 16 8.63 -5.33 9.26
C LEU A 16 8.15 -3.95 8.76
N LEU A 17 8.30 -2.91 9.56
CA LEU A 17 7.93 -1.54 9.16
C LEU A 17 8.81 -1.04 8.02
N LEU A 18 10.11 -1.33 8.03
CA LEU A 18 11.01 -0.99 6.93
C LEU A 18 10.61 -1.70 5.64
N PHE A 19 10.30 -2.98 5.71
CA PHE A 19 9.81 -3.76 4.57
C PHE A 19 8.58 -3.09 3.96
N TRP A 20 7.56 -2.78 4.76
CA TRP A 20 6.35 -2.13 4.27
C TRP A 20 6.63 -0.72 3.73
N ALA A 21 7.49 0.06 4.40
CA ALA A 21 7.86 1.40 3.93
C ALA A 21 8.52 1.33 2.54
N LEU A 22 9.43 0.39 2.33
CA LEU A 22 10.09 0.15 1.04
C LEU A 22 9.08 -0.35 -0.01
N TYR A 23 8.24 -1.33 0.35
CA TYR A 23 7.22 -1.88 -0.53
C TYR A 23 6.27 -0.78 -1.04
N PHE A 24 5.67 0.00 -0.14
CA PHE A 24 4.79 1.10 -0.52
C PHE A 24 5.51 2.20 -1.30
N SER A 25 6.79 2.45 -1.01
CA SER A 25 7.58 3.41 -1.79
C SER A 25 7.81 2.93 -3.23
N MET A 26 8.08 1.63 -3.42
CA MET A 26 8.21 1.03 -4.76
C MET A 26 6.89 1.05 -5.52
N VAL A 27 5.79 0.66 -4.86
CA VAL A 27 4.43 0.70 -5.43
C VAL A 27 4.03 2.12 -5.81
N LEU A 28 4.27 3.10 -4.94
CA LEU A 28 4.01 4.50 -5.23
C LEU A 28 4.83 4.97 -6.43
N CYS A 29 6.11 4.62 -6.48
CA CYS A 29 7.00 5.01 -7.57
C CYS A 29 6.51 4.44 -8.91
N SER A 30 6.23 3.13 -8.97
CA SER A 30 5.79 2.46 -10.20
C SER A 30 4.39 2.91 -10.66
N ASN A 31 3.47 3.18 -9.72
CA ASN A 31 2.16 3.76 -10.02
C ASN A 31 2.26 5.23 -10.46
N SER A 32 3.17 6.01 -9.86
CA SER A 32 3.39 7.41 -10.26
C SER A 32 3.91 7.48 -11.69
N THR A 33 4.88 6.62 -12.04
CA THR A 33 5.35 6.52 -13.43
C THR A 33 4.26 6.02 -14.38
N ASP A 34 3.37 5.15 -13.92
CA ASP A 34 2.21 4.72 -14.72
C ASP A 34 1.25 5.90 -15.00
N ALA A 35 0.92 6.70 -13.98
CA ALA A 35 0.14 7.93 -14.14
C ALA A 35 0.82 8.93 -15.09
N LEU A 36 2.12 9.17 -14.91
CA LEU A 36 2.86 10.09 -15.78
C LEU A 36 2.89 9.60 -17.23
N LYS A 37 2.99 8.28 -17.46
CA LYS A 37 2.91 7.69 -18.79
C LYS A 37 1.52 7.87 -19.40
N ALA A 38 0.46 7.64 -18.63
CA ALA A 38 -0.92 7.87 -19.06
C ALA A 38 -1.22 9.33 -19.42
N LEU A 39 -0.56 10.28 -18.73
CA LEU A 39 -0.63 11.71 -19.01
C LEU A 39 0.23 12.15 -20.20
N GLY A 40 0.99 11.24 -20.83
CA GLY A 40 1.91 11.56 -21.92
C GLY A 40 3.17 12.32 -21.47
N LEU A 41 3.47 12.35 -20.17
CA LEU A 41 4.64 13.01 -19.60
C LEU A 41 5.89 12.10 -19.61
N LEU A 42 5.72 10.80 -19.87
CA LEU A 42 6.82 9.85 -20.07
C LEU A 42 6.79 9.24 -21.48
N PRO A 43 7.95 8.87 -22.05
CA PRO A 43 8.03 8.18 -23.33
C PRO A 43 7.27 6.84 -23.33
N SER A 44 6.74 6.44 -24.47
CA SER A 44 6.05 5.14 -24.65
C SER A 44 6.93 3.94 -24.28
N GLY A 45 8.24 4.04 -24.50
CA GLY A 45 9.24 3.03 -24.15
C GLY A 45 9.65 2.97 -22.67
N TRP A 46 9.09 3.82 -21.81
CA TRP A 46 9.40 3.77 -20.37
C TRP A 46 8.91 2.44 -19.75
N THR A 47 9.82 1.72 -19.10
CA THR A 47 9.63 0.33 -18.66
C THR A 47 9.20 0.19 -17.21
N PHE A 48 9.67 1.08 -16.32
CA PHE A 48 9.29 1.06 -14.92
C PHE A 48 7.90 1.67 -14.77
N VAL A 49 6.87 0.86 -14.95
CA VAL A 49 5.45 1.17 -14.74
C VAL A 49 4.77 -0.05 -14.12
N SER A 50 3.76 0.17 -13.29
CA SER A 50 3.03 -0.94 -12.67
C SER A 50 2.00 -1.59 -13.59
N GLY A 51 1.43 -0.82 -14.52
CA GLY A 51 0.27 -1.24 -15.32
C GLY A 51 -1.06 -1.16 -14.57
N ASN A 52 -1.03 -0.69 -13.31
CA ASN A 52 -2.22 -0.60 -12.47
C ASN A 52 -3.21 0.47 -12.96
N PHE A 53 -2.77 1.50 -13.67
CA PHE A 53 -3.69 2.50 -14.21
C PHE A 53 -4.62 1.88 -15.26
N GLU A 54 -4.07 1.07 -16.16
CA GLU A 54 -4.89 0.41 -17.19
C GLU A 54 -5.80 -0.65 -16.57
N LEU A 55 -5.34 -1.33 -15.52
CA LEU A 55 -6.19 -2.22 -14.74
C LEU A 55 -7.37 -1.47 -14.10
N VAL A 56 -7.11 -0.33 -13.45
CA VAL A 56 -8.18 0.52 -12.87
C VAL A 56 -9.13 1.01 -13.94
N ARG A 57 -8.63 1.43 -15.11
CA ARG A 57 -9.48 1.80 -16.26
C ARG A 57 -10.39 0.67 -16.70
N THR A 58 -9.85 -0.54 -16.80
CA THR A 58 -10.59 -1.75 -17.18
C THR A 58 -11.69 -2.05 -16.17
N VAL A 59 -11.34 -2.08 -14.88
CA VAL A 59 -12.28 -2.40 -13.78
C VAL A 59 -13.38 -1.34 -13.65
N VAL A 60 -13.02 -0.05 -13.61
CA VAL A 60 -13.99 1.04 -13.51
C VAL A 60 -14.89 1.11 -14.76
N GLY A 61 -14.38 0.65 -15.90
CA GLY A 61 -15.08 0.55 -17.17
C GLY A 61 -16.14 -0.55 -17.24
N ILE A 62 -16.22 -1.48 -16.28
CA ILE A 62 -17.20 -2.58 -16.27
C ILE A 62 -18.64 -2.05 -16.36
N TYR A 63 -18.92 -0.92 -15.70
CA TYR A 63 -20.22 -0.24 -15.76
C TYR A 63 -20.29 0.86 -16.83
N HIS A 64 -19.42 0.84 -17.85
CA HIS A 64 -19.33 1.85 -18.91
C HIS A 64 -19.08 3.27 -18.38
N SER A 65 -18.36 3.37 -17.27
CA SER A 65 -18.00 4.65 -16.64
C SER A 65 -17.10 5.50 -17.54
N PRO A 66 -17.16 6.84 -17.42
CA PRO A 66 -16.27 7.71 -18.17
C PRO A 66 -14.81 7.56 -17.70
N THR A 67 -13.86 7.70 -18.63
CA THR A 67 -12.43 7.45 -18.39
C THR A 67 -11.80 8.34 -17.31
N TRP A 68 -12.32 9.56 -17.11
CA TRP A 68 -11.83 10.45 -16.06
C TRP A 68 -12.08 9.88 -14.65
N LEU A 69 -13.10 9.03 -14.48
CA LEU A 69 -13.41 8.41 -13.19
C LEU A 69 -12.30 7.44 -12.76
N ALA A 70 -11.75 6.67 -13.70
CA ALA A 70 -10.57 5.83 -13.44
C ALA A 70 -9.35 6.68 -13.04
N GLY A 71 -9.16 7.83 -13.69
CA GLY A 71 -8.15 8.83 -13.30
C GLY A 71 -8.34 9.32 -11.86
N LEU A 72 -9.57 9.62 -11.46
CA LEU A 72 -9.89 10.05 -10.10
C LEU A 72 -9.60 8.94 -9.07
N PHE A 73 -10.05 7.71 -9.32
CA PHE A 73 -9.75 6.58 -8.43
C PHE A 73 -8.26 6.32 -8.31
N PHE A 74 -7.53 6.33 -9.44
CA PHE A 74 -6.08 6.11 -9.43
C PHE A 74 -5.32 7.23 -8.71
N ALA A 75 -5.75 8.49 -8.88
CA ALA A 75 -5.20 9.61 -8.11
C ALA A 75 -5.44 9.43 -6.60
N GLY A 76 -6.63 8.96 -6.20
CA GLY A 76 -6.94 8.60 -4.82
C GLY A 76 -6.01 7.51 -4.28
N VAL A 77 -5.77 6.46 -5.07
CA VAL A 77 -4.82 5.38 -4.74
C VAL A 77 -3.40 5.94 -4.55
N LEU A 78 -2.92 6.81 -5.44
CA LEU A 78 -1.58 7.43 -5.32
C LEU A 78 -1.44 8.25 -4.04
N VAL A 79 -2.44 9.07 -3.72
CA VAL A 79 -2.45 9.88 -2.49
C VAL A 79 -2.43 8.96 -1.27
N TRP A 80 -3.26 7.92 -1.25
CA TRP A 80 -3.34 6.97 -0.14
C TRP A 80 -2.02 6.21 0.05
N GLN A 81 -1.41 5.74 -1.03
CA GLN A 81 -0.09 5.10 -1.01
C GLN A 81 1.00 6.06 -0.51
N GLY A 82 0.97 7.32 -0.94
CA GLY A 82 1.88 8.37 -0.48
C GLY A 82 1.77 8.61 1.02
N VAL A 83 0.55 8.76 1.53
CA VAL A 83 0.29 8.91 2.97
C VAL A 83 0.77 7.67 3.72
N GLY A 84 0.44 6.46 3.24
CA GLY A 84 0.87 5.20 3.83
C GLY A 84 2.39 5.07 3.91
N ALA A 85 3.10 5.32 2.80
CA ALA A 85 4.56 5.27 2.75
C ALA A 85 5.20 6.24 3.75
N VAL A 86 4.72 7.49 3.81
CA VAL A 86 5.23 8.49 4.76
C VAL A 86 5.02 8.05 6.20
N LEU A 87 3.83 7.56 6.55
CA LEU A 87 3.53 7.10 7.90
C LEU A 87 4.36 5.87 8.29
N LEU A 88 4.59 4.93 7.37
CA LEU A 88 5.44 3.76 7.60
C LEU A 88 6.90 4.16 7.85
N TRP A 89 7.44 5.10 7.08
CA TRP A 89 8.77 5.65 7.34
C TRP A 89 8.86 6.37 8.69
N GLN A 90 7.84 7.15 9.05
CA GLN A 90 7.77 7.80 10.36
C GLN A 90 7.73 6.78 11.50
N ALA A 91 6.92 5.72 11.36
CA ALA A 91 6.83 4.63 12.33
C ALA A 91 8.17 3.88 12.47
N PHE A 92 8.82 3.56 11.35
CA PHE A 92 10.15 2.94 11.34
C PHE A 92 11.19 3.79 12.09
N VAL A 93 11.27 5.08 11.78
CA VAL A 93 12.19 6.01 12.46
C VAL A 93 11.84 6.14 13.95
N ALA A 94 10.56 6.17 14.30
CA ALA A 94 10.10 6.25 15.68
C ALA A 94 10.53 5.03 16.51
N ILE A 95 10.48 3.83 15.91
CA ILE A 95 10.95 2.57 16.53
C ILE A 95 12.47 2.58 16.68
N LEU A 96 13.23 2.98 15.65
CA LEU A 96 14.70 3.06 15.73
C LEU A 96 15.17 4.04 16.80
N ARG A 97 14.46 5.17 16.96
CA ARG A 97 14.76 6.21 17.95
C ARG A 97 14.16 5.94 19.33
N GLN A 98 13.42 4.83 19.50
CA GLN A 98 12.76 4.47 20.75
C GLN A 98 11.87 5.59 21.32
N THR A 99 11.15 6.28 20.43
CA THR A 99 10.33 7.43 20.85
C THR A 99 9.12 6.97 21.67
N PRO A 100 8.62 7.80 22.61
CA PRO A 100 7.42 7.46 23.39
C PRO A 100 6.17 7.19 22.53
N ALA A 101 6.10 7.76 21.33
CA ALA A 101 4.98 7.62 20.41
C ALA A 101 5.15 6.47 19.39
N GLN A 102 6.19 5.64 19.50
CA GLN A 102 6.52 4.64 18.47
C GLN A 102 5.37 3.66 18.17
N GLN A 103 4.63 3.24 19.19
CA GLN A 103 3.54 2.29 19.04
C GLN A 103 2.33 2.94 18.35
N ALA A 104 1.99 4.17 18.74
CA ALA A 104 0.94 4.94 18.10
C ALA A 104 1.26 5.22 16.62
N ALA A 105 2.52 5.53 16.31
CA ALA A 105 2.98 5.73 14.95
C ALA A 105 2.84 4.46 14.10
N ALA A 106 3.26 3.30 14.62
CA ALA A 106 3.14 2.02 13.93
C ALA A 106 1.67 1.63 13.68
N TYR A 107 0.80 1.78 14.67
CA TYR A 107 -0.63 1.49 14.51
C TYR A 107 -1.29 2.41 13.50
N ARG A 108 -1.01 3.71 13.55
CA ARG A 108 -1.55 4.66 12.58
C ARG A 108 -1.13 4.30 11.16
N ALA A 109 0.15 3.98 10.95
CA ALA A 109 0.67 3.61 9.64
C ALA A 109 -0.02 2.35 9.10
N LEU A 110 -0.05 1.27 9.91
CA LEU A 110 -0.65 0.00 9.52
C LEU A 110 -2.17 0.11 9.33
N THR A 111 -2.88 0.88 10.15
CA THR A 111 -4.33 1.10 9.95
C THR A 111 -4.60 1.78 8.61
N VAL A 112 -3.81 2.78 8.25
CA VAL A 112 -3.97 3.48 6.97
C VAL A 112 -3.71 2.55 5.79
N THR A 113 -2.63 1.77 5.82
CA THR A 113 -2.30 0.86 4.72
C THR A 113 -3.21 -0.36 4.65
N THR A 114 -3.65 -0.89 5.80
CA THR A 114 -4.65 -1.98 5.85
C THR A 114 -5.97 -1.50 5.24
N GLY A 115 -6.33 -0.25 5.51
CA GLY A 115 -7.50 0.40 4.90
C GLY A 115 -7.43 0.47 3.38
N LEU A 116 -6.24 0.65 2.79
CA LEU A 116 -6.06 0.64 1.33
C LEU A 116 -6.41 -0.73 0.75
N TRP A 117 -5.86 -1.82 1.31
CA TRP A 117 -6.14 -3.17 0.81
C TRP A 117 -7.59 -3.58 1.02
N ALA A 118 -8.19 -3.20 2.16
CA ALA A 118 -9.61 -3.40 2.39
C ALA A 118 -10.47 -2.65 1.36
N ALA A 119 -10.10 -1.41 1.01
CA ALA A 119 -10.78 -0.64 -0.03
C ALA A 119 -10.64 -1.30 -1.41
N PHE A 120 -9.49 -1.89 -1.73
CA PHE A 120 -9.33 -2.67 -2.96
C PHE A 120 -10.23 -3.91 -2.98
N ILE A 121 -10.31 -4.69 -1.90
CA ILE A 121 -11.21 -5.87 -1.82
C ILE A 121 -12.68 -5.46 -1.98
N LEU A 122 -13.10 -4.37 -1.33
CA LEU A 122 -14.47 -3.85 -1.51
C LEU A 122 -14.71 -3.39 -2.95
N SER A 123 -13.69 -2.84 -3.60
CA SER A 123 -13.76 -2.44 -5.01
C SER A 123 -13.82 -3.65 -5.94
N ASP A 124 -13.07 -4.73 -5.63
CA ASP A 124 -13.10 -5.98 -6.39
C ASP A 124 -14.52 -6.56 -6.40
N GLU A 125 -15.22 -6.54 -5.26
CA GLU A 125 -16.61 -6.97 -5.17
C GLU A 125 -17.55 -6.00 -5.91
N PHE A 126 -17.43 -4.69 -5.67
CA PHE A 126 -18.32 -3.70 -6.26
C PHE A 126 -18.26 -3.69 -7.80
N PHE A 127 -17.06 -3.80 -8.36
CA PHE A 127 -16.85 -3.84 -9.80
C PHE A 127 -16.90 -5.25 -10.40
N LEU A 128 -17.12 -6.30 -9.60
CA LEU A 128 -17.02 -7.69 -10.06
C LEU A 128 -15.64 -8.03 -10.67
N ALA A 129 -14.59 -7.37 -10.19
CA ALA A 129 -13.23 -7.53 -10.68
C ALA A 129 -12.59 -8.87 -10.26
N PHE A 130 -13.22 -9.62 -9.34
CA PHE A 130 -12.80 -10.97 -8.98
C PHE A 130 -12.79 -11.95 -10.16
N GLU A 131 -13.52 -11.66 -11.24
CA GLU A 131 -13.44 -12.42 -12.49
C GLU A 131 -12.10 -12.24 -13.20
N THR A 132 -11.31 -11.23 -12.83
CA THR A 132 -9.93 -11.01 -13.32
C THR A 132 -8.97 -11.94 -12.57
N PRO A 133 -8.36 -12.95 -13.23
CA PRO A 133 -7.59 -13.97 -12.53
C PRO A 133 -6.42 -13.39 -11.72
N GLY A 134 -6.37 -13.73 -10.43
CA GLY A 134 -5.24 -13.42 -9.54
C GLY A 134 -5.19 -12.01 -8.93
N LEU A 135 -6.13 -11.12 -9.29
CA LEU A 135 -6.19 -9.77 -8.71
C LEU A 135 -6.63 -9.83 -7.23
N GLU A 136 -7.77 -10.46 -6.98
CA GLU A 136 -8.34 -10.63 -5.66
C GLU A 136 -7.37 -11.32 -4.68
N SER A 137 -6.72 -12.41 -5.13
CA SER A 137 -5.79 -13.16 -4.28
C SER A 137 -4.59 -12.34 -3.83
N THR A 138 -4.15 -11.38 -4.66
CA THR A 138 -3.08 -10.45 -4.33
C THR A 138 -3.53 -9.47 -3.23
N HIS A 139 -4.71 -8.86 -3.38
CA HIS A 139 -5.24 -7.93 -2.38
C HIS A 139 -5.49 -8.61 -1.04
N PHE A 140 -6.07 -9.81 -1.02
CA PHE A 140 -6.23 -10.59 0.21
C PHE A 140 -4.90 -10.97 0.85
N SER A 141 -3.91 -11.41 0.07
CA SER A 141 -2.60 -11.77 0.59
C SER A 141 -1.90 -10.58 1.27
N LEU A 142 -1.99 -9.40 0.66
CA LEU A 142 -1.41 -8.17 1.23
C LEU A 142 -2.16 -7.71 2.48
N LEU A 143 -3.50 -7.78 2.48
CA LEU A 143 -4.31 -7.50 3.66
C LEU A 143 -3.94 -8.42 4.83
N ILE A 144 -3.87 -9.73 4.58
CA ILE A 144 -3.51 -10.72 5.60
C ILE A 144 -2.09 -10.46 6.13
N ALA A 145 -1.14 -10.17 5.25
CA ALA A 145 0.23 -9.86 5.65
C ALA A 145 0.33 -8.60 6.52
N GLU A 146 -0.46 -7.57 6.25
CA GLU A 146 -0.51 -6.37 7.09
C GLU A 146 -1.21 -6.61 8.42
N ILE A 147 -2.30 -7.39 8.46
CA ILE A 147 -2.96 -7.80 9.70
C ILE A 147 -2.00 -8.63 10.57
N ALA A 148 -1.26 -9.56 9.96
CA ALA A 148 -0.25 -10.35 10.66
C ALA A 148 0.86 -9.46 11.22
N THR A 149 1.30 -8.45 10.45
CA THR A 149 2.25 -7.44 10.92
C THR A 149 1.68 -6.64 12.09
N PHE A 150 0.42 -6.22 12.01
CA PHE A 150 -0.25 -5.50 13.10
C PHE A 150 -0.31 -6.32 14.39
N ILE A 151 -0.64 -7.61 14.29
CA ILE A 151 -0.65 -8.54 15.43
C ILE A 151 0.76 -8.72 16.00
N ALA A 152 1.79 -8.82 15.15
CA ALA A 152 3.18 -8.96 15.58
C ALA A 152 3.72 -7.71 16.30
N ILE A 153 3.28 -6.51 15.91
CA ILE A 153 3.67 -5.25 16.58
C ILE A 153 2.89 -5.00 17.88
N LYS A 154 1.68 -5.56 18.01
CA LYS A 154 0.85 -5.39 19.20
C LYS A 154 1.39 -6.09 20.46
N GLN A 155 2.23 -7.11 20.28
CA GLN A 155 2.84 -7.90 21.36
C GLN A 155 4.01 -7.16 22.02
#